data_AF-A0A939GRR3-F1
#
_entry.id   AF-A0A939GRR3-F1
#
_cell.length_a   1.000
_cell.length_b   1.000
_cell.length_c   1.000
_cell.angle_alpha   90.00
_cell.angle_beta   90.00
_cell.angle_gamma   90.00
#
_symmetry.space_group_name_H-M   'P 1'
#
loop_
_entity.id
_entity.type
_entity.pdbx_description
1 polymer ?
#
loop_
_entity_poly.entity_id
_entity_poly.type
_entity_poly.pdbx_seq_one_letter_code
_entity_poly.pdbx_strand_id
1 'polypeptide(L)'
;MLGTEEQKFELCHLYSNNPLKVKIVVNTIIELFNGNIEKFLEQDTLLVSNYINSLLEQQLNPLSVLEWQIMYCLSTDQQLTTITDLAPNQNILPTVSKSQLLQAIERLYSRSLIEKEAGKYTLQPVLREYVMEQFIHKL
;
A
#
# COMPACT_ATOMS: atom_id res chain seq x y z
N MET A 1 -6.83 14.46 -19.00
CA MET A 1 -7.94 13.85 -18.24
C MET A 1 -9.18 14.71 -18.45
N LEU A 2 -10.31 14.08 -18.77
CA LEU A 2 -11.59 14.71 -19.08
C LEU A 2 -12.49 14.64 -17.83
N GLY A 3 -12.83 15.80 -17.27
CA GLY A 3 -13.72 15.93 -16.13
C GLY A 3 -13.62 17.32 -15.50
N THR A 4 -14.64 17.72 -14.74
CA THR A 4 -14.70 19.02 -14.05
C THR A 4 -13.72 19.06 -12.87
N GLU A 5 -13.47 20.26 -12.35
CA GLU A 5 -12.67 20.40 -11.12
C GLU A 5 -13.37 19.74 -9.92
N GLU A 6 -14.71 19.76 -9.85
CA GLU A 6 -15.43 19.01 -8.82
C GLU A 6 -15.19 17.50 -8.93
N GLN A 7 -15.26 16.94 -10.14
CA GLN A 7 -15.05 15.50 -10.36
C GLN A 7 -13.62 15.07 -10.01
N LYS A 8 -12.62 15.92 -10.28
CA LYS A 8 -11.22 15.66 -9.86
C LYS A 8 -11.08 15.74 -8.34
N PHE A 9 -11.76 16.69 -7.70
CA PHE A 9 -11.75 16.81 -6.25
C PHE A 9 -12.43 15.62 -5.57
N GLU A 10 -13.57 15.20 -6.09
CA GLU A 10 -14.29 14.00 -5.65
C GLU A 10 -13.42 12.76 -5.81
N LEU A 11 -12.74 12.59 -6.95
CA LEU A 11 -11.78 11.51 -7.17
C LEU A 11 -10.68 11.50 -6.10
N CYS A 12 -10.03 12.64 -5.87
CA CYS A 12 -8.99 12.75 -4.85
C CYS A 12 -9.54 12.43 -3.46
N HIS A 13 -10.73 12.92 -3.12
CA HIS A 13 -11.38 12.68 -1.83
C HIS A 13 -11.75 11.20 -1.64
N LEU A 14 -12.27 10.54 -2.68
CA LEU A 14 -12.65 9.12 -2.68
C LEU A 14 -11.46 8.20 -2.39
N TYR A 15 -10.25 8.64 -2.77
CA TYR A 15 -8.99 7.96 -2.49
C TYR A 15 -8.19 8.60 -1.35
N SER A 16 -8.85 9.33 -0.46
CA SER A 16 -8.27 9.92 0.76
C SER A 16 -7.05 10.81 0.48
N ASN A 17 -7.02 11.47 -0.67
CA ASN A 17 -5.90 12.27 -1.17
C ASN A 17 -4.57 11.49 -1.22
N ASN A 18 -4.62 10.16 -1.33
CA ASN A 18 -3.43 9.33 -1.39
C ASN A 18 -2.82 9.40 -2.81
N PRO A 19 -1.61 9.97 -2.98
CA PRO A 19 -1.03 10.17 -4.32
C PRO A 19 -0.83 8.88 -5.11
N LEU A 20 -0.59 7.75 -4.43
CA LEU A 20 -0.39 6.45 -5.07
C LEU A 20 -1.73 5.87 -5.56
N LYS A 21 -2.78 5.89 -4.72
CA LYS A 21 -4.14 5.47 -5.14
C LYS A 21 -4.63 6.34 -6.29
N VAL A 22 -4.45 7.65 -6.19
CA VAL A 22 -4.83 8.60 -7.25
C VAL A 22 -4.06 8.30 -8.53
N LYS A 23 -2.75 8.04 -8.47
CA LYS A 23 -1.96 7.69 -9.66
C LYS A 23 -2.42 6.39 -10.32
N ILE A 24 -2.70 5.35 -9.53
CA ILE A 24 -3.23 4.07 -10.01
C ILE A 24 -4.59 4.27 -10.70
N VAL A 25 -5.48 5.00 -10.05
CA VAL A 25 -6.82 5.30 -10.56
C VAL A 25 -6.77 6.17 -11.80
N VAL A 26 -5.88 7.17 -11.85
CA VAL A 26 -5.70 8.02 -13.02
C VAL A 26 -5.27 7.20 -14.23
N ASN A 27 -4.32 6.29 -14.06
CA ASN A 27 -3.92 5.36 -15.14
C ASN A 27 -5.09 4.48 -15.57
N THR A 28 -5.87 3.96 -14.61
CA THR A 28 -7.06 3.15 -14.88
C THR A 28 -8.12 3.92 -15.69
N ILE A 29 -8.37 5.18 -15.32
CA ILE A 29 -9.31 6.06 -16.03
C ILE A 29 -8.82 6.32 -17.45
N ILE A 30 -7.52 6.55 -17.64
CA ILE A 30 -6.93 6.75 -18.96
C ILE A 30 -7.08 5.50 -19.82
N GLU A 31 -6.74 4.33 -19.30
CA GLU A 31 -6.71 3.07 -20.06
C GLU A 31 -8.09 2.49 -20.34
N LEU A 32 -9.00 2.49 -19.35
CA LEU A 32 -10.30 1.82 -19.45
C LEU A 32 -11.44 2.77 -19.82
N PHE A 33 -11.33 4.05 -19.46
CA PHE A 33 -12.39 5.04 -19.64
C PHE A 33 -11.98 6.17 -20.59
N ASN A 34 -10.89 5.99 -21.35
CA ASN A 34 -10.33 6.99 -22.28
C ASN A 34 -10.14 8.37 -21.63
N GLY A 35 -9.77 8.37 -20.35
CA GLY A 35 -9.52 9.58 -19.58
C GLY A 35 -10.77 10.26 -19.03
N ASN A 36 -11.98 9.70 -19.19
CA ASN A 36 -13.24 10.29 -18.71
C ASN A 36 -13.52 9.92 -17.25
N ILE A 37 -13.48 10.93 -16.36
CA ILE A 37 -13.67 10.78 -14.92
C ILE A 37 -15.14 10.52 -14.57
N GLU A 38 -16.08 11.18 -15.24
CA GLU A 38 -17.52 11.00 -15.03
C GLU A 38 -17.94 9.55 -15.24
N LYS A 39 -17.55 8.96 -16.38
CA LYS A 39 -17.84 7.55 -16.69
C LYS A 39 -17.28 6.56 -15.68
N PHE A 40 -16.17 6.94 -15.05
CA PHE A 40 -15.54 6.15 -13.99
C PHE A 40 -16.28 6.31 -12.67
N LEU A 41 -16.68 7.53 -12.29
CA LEU A 41 -17.46 7.81 -11.08
C LEU A 41 -18.87 7.21 -11.17
N GLU A 42 -19.42 7.05 -12.38
CA GLU A 42 -20.67 6.33 -12.63
C GLU A 42 -20.56 4.80 -12.40
N GLN A 43 -19.35 4.23 -12.34
CA GLN A 43 -19.17 2.82 -12.02
C GLN A 43 -19.23 2.59 -10.51
N ASP A 44 -19.74 1.41 -10.12
CA ASP A 44 -19.81 1.00 -8.72
C ASP A 44 -18.43 1.12 -8.04
N THR A 45 -18.35 1.91 -6.98
CA THR A 45 -17.13 2.21 -6.24
C THR A 45 -16.44 0.95 -5.69
N LEU A 46 -17.22 -0.11 -5.46
CA LEU A 46 -16.71 -1.42 -5.02
C LEU A 46 -15.88 -2.12 -6.10
N LEU A 47 -16.28 -2.03 -7.37
CA LEU A 47 -15.56 -2.64 -8.50
C LEU A 47 -14.17 -2.02 -8.66
N VAL A 48 -14.08 -0.72 -8.41
CA VAL A 48 -12.83 0.04 -8.49
C VAL A 48 -11.92 -0.22 -7.29
N SER A 49 -12.47 -0.28 -6.08
CA SER A 49 -11.73 -0.70 -4.88
C SER A 49 -11.11 -2.10 -5.08
N ASN A 50 -11.89 -3.04 -5.62
CA ASN A 50 -11.40 -4.38 -5.95
C ASN A 50 -10.31 -4.36 -7.02
N TYR A 51 -10.40 -3.49 -8.02
CA TYR A 51 -9.35 -3.36 -9.03
C TYR A 51 -8.05 -2.79 -8.45
N ILE A 52 -8.11 -1.75 -7.62
CA ILE A 52 -6.94 -1.21 -6.92
C ILE A 52 -6.33 -2.26 -6.00
N ASN A 53 -7.16 -2.99 -5.26
CA ASN A 53 -6.73 -4.10 -4.43
C ASN A 53 -6.06 -5.20 -5.27
N SER A 54 -6.57 -5.52 -6.46
CA SER A 54 -5.95 -6.49 -7.37
C SER A 54 -4.59 -6.02 -7.92
N LEU A 55 -4.44 -4.73 -8.19
CA LEU A 55 -3.16 -4.15 -8.62
C LEU A 55 -2.15 -4.12 -7.47
N LEU A 56 -2.58 -3.75 -6.28
CA LEU A 56 -1.76 -3.88 -5.06
C LEU A 56 -1.39 -5.33 -4.82
N GLU A 57 -2.33 -6.27 -4.96
CA GLU A 57 -2.08 -7.70 -4.85
C GLU A 57 -1.02 -8.16 -5.85
N GLN A 58 -1.08 -7.74 -7.12
CA GLN A 58 -0.05 -8.05 -8.11
C GLN A 58 1.34 -7.52 -7.73
N GLN A 59 1.41 -6.30 -7.16
CA GLN A 59 2.67 -5.72 -6.67
C GLN A 59 3.21 -6.45 -5.43
N LEU A 60 2.31 -7.00 -4.61
CA LEU A 60 2.62 -7.66 -3.33
C LEU A 60 2.71 -9.20 -3.43
N ASN A 61 2.28 -9.78 -4.54
CA ASN A 61 2.28 -11.23 -4.78
C ASN A 61 3.68 -11.89 -4.72
N PRO A 62 4.79 -11.24 -5.12
CA PRO A 62 6.12 -11.84 -5.01
C PRO A 62 6.75 -11.69 -3.61
N LEU A 63 6.02 -11.16 -2.62
CA LEU A 63 6.57 -10.98 -1.28
C LEU A 63 6.66 -12.30 -0.51
N SER A 64 7.83 -12.52 0.07
CA SER A 64 8.08 -13.57 1.04
C SER A 64 7.27 -13.35 2.32
N VAL A 65 7.09 -14.43 3.08
CA VAL A 65 6.44 -14.39 4.40
C VAL A 65 7.08 -13.35 5.32
N LEU A 66 8.41 -13.22 5.28
CA LEU A 66 9.14 -12.23 6.08
C LEU A 66 8.81 -10.79 5.66
N GLU A 67 8.74 -10.51 4.37
CA GLU A 67 8.37 -9.18 3.86
C GLU A 67 6.94 -8.81 4.31
N TRP A 68 6.01 -9.77 4.25
CA TRP A 68 4.64 -9.60 4.76
C TRP A 68 4.58 -9.36 6.26
N GLN A 69 5.36 -10.09 7.05
CA GLN A 69 5.43 -9.91 8.50
C GLN A 69 6.00 -8.53 8.89
N ILE A 70 7.00 -8.05 8.15
CA ILE A 70 7.55 -6.70 8.35
C ILE A 70 6.51 -5.64 8.01
N MET A 71 5.81 -5.77 6.88
CA MET A 71 4.73 -4.85 6.51
C MET A 71 3.61 -4.86 7.55
N TYR A 72 3.24 -6.04 8.07
CA TYR A 72 2.28 -6.13 9.16
C TYR A 72 2.73 -5.38 10.41
N CYS A 73 3.97 -5.61 10.86
CA CYS A 73 4.53 -4.93 12.02
C CYS A 73 4.51 -3.40 11.85
N LEU A 74 4.86 -2.92 10.64
CA LEU A 74 4.80 -1.49 10.28
C LEU A 74 3.36 -0.95 10.18
N SER A 75 2.38 -1.82 9.91
CA SER A 75 0.97 -1.43 9.80
C SER A 75 0.31 -1.29 11.17
N THR A 76 0.68 -2.14 12.13
CA THR A 76 0.14 -2.16 13.50
C THR A 76 0.80 -1.13 14.40
N ASP A 77 2.11 -0.88 14.24
CA ASP A 77 2.81 0.18 14.95
C ASP A 77 2.64 1.50 14.18
N GLN A 78 1.92 2.45 14.78
CA GLN A 78 1.70 3.79 14.21
C GLN A 78 2.95 4.69 14.25
N GLN A 79 4.03 4.25 14.90
CA GLN A 79 5.27 5.01 15.00
C GLN A 79 6.31 4.48 14.04
N LEU A 80 7.00 5.40 13.37
CA LEU A 80 8.19 5.14 12.57
C LEU A 80 9.16 4.18 13.33
N THR A 81 9.33 2.94 12.88
CA THR A 81 10.17 1.93 13.58
C THR A 81 11.57 1.86 12.99
N THR A 82 12.60 1.76 13.83
CA THR A 82 13.97 1.47 13.38
C THR A 82 14.17 -0.04 13.15
N ILE A 83 15.23 -0.43 12.44
CA ILE A 83 15.64 -1.85 12.34
C ILE A 83 15.83 -2.48 13.73
N THR A 84 16.33 -1.69 14.68
CA THR A 84 16.52 -2.08 16.08
C THR A 84 15.21 -2.29 16.83
N ASP A 85 14.10 -1.71 16.39
CA ASP A 85 12.76 -1.92 16.96
C ASP A 85 12.04 -3.09 16.30
N LEU A 86 12.33 -3.36 15.02
CA LEU A 86 11.79 -4.50 14.28
C LEU A 86 12.44 -5.84 14.68
N ALA A 87 13.73 -5.84 15.01
CA ALA A 87 14.48 -7.05 15.37
C ALA A 87 14.04 -7.74 16.68
N PRO A 88 13.67 -7.04 17.78
CA PRO A 88 13.26 -7.65 19.05
C PRO A 88 11.77 -7.95 19.16
N ASN A 89 10.95 -7.75 18.11
CA ASN A 89 9.52 -8.00 18.17
C ASN A 89 9.21 -9.52 18.12
N GLN A 90 9.50 -10.20 19.23
CA GLN A 90 9.48 -11.66 19.41
C GLN A 90 8.10 -12.30 19.16
N ASN A 91 7.02 -11.52 19.21
CA ASN A 91 5.68 -12.01 18.91
C ASN A 91 5.45 -12.22 17.40
N ILE A 92 6.25 -11.59 16.53
CA ILE A 92 6.02 -11.55 15.08
C ILE A 92 7.21 -12.14 14.30
N LEU A 93 8.46 -11.90 14.75
CA LEU A 93 9.68 -12.34 14.06
C LEU A 93 10.66 -13.13 14.97
N PRO A 94 10.24 -14.19 15.67
CA PRO A 94 11.05 -14.84 16.72
C PRO A 94 12.32 -15.56 16.24
N THR A 95 12.45 -15.87 14.94
CA THR A 95 13.53 -16.75 14.42
C THR A 95 14.34 -16.12 13.28
N VAL A 96 14.19 -14.82 13.05
CA VAL A 96 14.78 -14.16 11.87
C VAL A 96 16.14 -13.56 12.21
N SER A 97 17.16 -13.89 11.42
CA SER A 97 18.48 -13.27 11.57
C SER A 97 18.47 -11.80 11.13
N LYS A 98 19.35 -10.98 11.72
CA LYS A 98 19.50 -9.55 11.33
C LYS A 98 19.80 -9.38 9.84
N SER A 99 20.55 -10.30 9.23
CA SER A 99 20.85 -10.26 7.78
C SER A 99 19.60 -10.48 6.93
N GLN A 100 18.75 -11.45 7.29
CA GLN A 100 17.49 -11.70 6.58
C GLN A 100 16.52 -10.52 6.71
N LEU A 101 16.46 -9.92 7.91
CA LEU A 101 15.65 -8.73 8.15
C LEU A 101 16.09 -7.56 7.26
N LEU A 102 17.40 -7.30 7.18
CA LEU A 102 17.94 -6.25 6.32
C LEU A 102 17.66 -6.50 4.83
N GLN A 103 17.85 -7.73 4.35
CA GLN A 103 17.55 -8.09 2.96
C GLN A 103 16.07 -7.90 2.62
N ALA A 104 15.16 -8.25 3.54
CA ALA A 104 13.73 -8.05 3.33
C ALA A 104 13.35 -6.56 3.32
N ILE A 105 13.90 -5.75 4.23
CA ILE A 105 13.72 -4.30 4.24
C ILE A 105 14.26 -3.67 2.95
N GLU A 106 15.44 -4.07 2.48
CA GLU A 106 16.02 -3.58 1.23
C GLU A 106 15.12 -3.89 0.03
N ARG A 107 14.58 -5.11 -0.05
CA ARG A 107 13.65 -5.50 -1.12
C ARG A 107 12.36 -4.69 -1.08
N LEU A 108 11.75 -4.54 0.09
CA LEU A 108 10.55 -3.71 0.28
C LEU A 108 10.81 -2.25 -0.10
N TYR A 109 11.96 -1.69 0.29
CA TYR A 109 12.33 -0.31 -0.03
C TYR A 109 12.58 -0.14 -1.54
N SER A 110 13.28 -1.09 -2.18
CA SER A 110 13.55 -1.05 -3.63
C SER A 110 12.29 -1.10 -4.48
N ARG A 111 11.22 -1.74 -3.99
CA ARG A 111 9.89 -1.79 -4.60
C ARG A 111 8.98 -0.63 -4.20
N SER A 112 9.49 0.35 -3.44
CA SER A 112 8.71 1.47 -2.89
C SER A 112 7.50 1.04 -2.05
N LEU A 113 7.60 -0.11 -1.38
CA LEU A 113 6.54 -0.64 -0.51
C LEU A 113 6.69 -0.15 0.94
N ILE A 114 7.87 0.31 1.33
CA ILE A 114 8.14 0.99 2.59
C ILE A 114 8.89 2.28 2.30
N GLU A 115 8.71 3.27 3.17
CA GLU A 115 9.41 4.55 3.12
C GLU A 115 10.41 4.63 4.26
N LYS A 116 11.43 5.47 4.08
CA LYS A 116 12.46 5.71 5.08
C LYS A 116 12.55 7.21 5.38
N GLU A 117 12.25 7.58 6.61
CA GLU A 117 12.33 8.95 7.10
C GLU A 117 13.18 9.00 8.37
N ALA A 118 14.21 9.86 8.38
CA ALA A 118 15.10 10.06 9.54
C ALA A 118 15.65 8.75 10.17
N GLY A 119 15.95 7.74 9.35
CA GLY A 119 16.49 6.45 9.81
C GLY A 119 15.44 5.45 10.30
N LYS A 120 14.16 5.76 10.16
CA LYS A 120 13.03 4.93 10.55
C LYS A 120 12.21 4.52 9.32
N TYR A 121 11.51 3.40 9.42
CA TYR A 121 10.71 2.83 8.33
C TYR A 121 9.22 3.01 8.60
N THR A 122 8.45 3.21 7.53
CA THR A 122 6.99 3.32 7.58
C THR A 122 6.35 2.76 6.32
N LEU A 123 5.05 2.51 6.41
CA LEU A 123 4.21 2.22 5.25
C LEU A 123 3.47 3.49 4.80
N GLN A 124 3.31 3.61 3.49
CA GLN A 124 2.35 4.55 2.93
C GLN A 124 0.93 4.21 3.43
N PRO A 125 0.06 5.20 3.66
CA PRO A 125 -1.29 4.97 4.19
C PRO A 125 -2.09 3.92 3.42
N VAL A 126 -1.98 3.90 2.09
CA VAL A 126 -2.63 2.90 1.22
C VAL A 126 -2.16 1.47 1.49
N LEU A 127 -0.86 1.26 1.64
CA LEU A 127 -0.31 -0.06 1.92
C LEU A 127 -0.62 -0.50 3.35
N ARG A 128 -0.69 0.45 4.29
CA ARG A 128 -1.14 0.18 5.66
C ARG A 128 -2.57 -0.33 5.69
N GLU A 129 -3.50 0.38 5.06
CA GLU A 129 -4.90 -0.04 4.94
C GLU A 129 -5.01 -1.42 4.29
N TYR A 130 -4.35 -1.61 3.15
CA TYR A 130 -4.37 -2.88 2.43
C TYR A 130 -3.82 -4.05 3.27
N VAL A 131 -2.68 -3.85 3.95
CA VAL A 131 -2.09 -4.87 4.83
C VAL A 131 -3.05 -5.19 5.97
N MET A 132 -3.64 -4.18 6.62
CA MET A 132 -4.62 -4.40 7.68
C MET A 132 -5.85 -5.19 7.19
N GLU A 133 -6.41 -4.86 6.03
CA GLU A 133 -7.54 -5.59 5.44
C GLU A 133 -7.17 -7.04 5.13
N GLN A 134 -6.01 -7.29 4.50
CA GLN A 134 -5.56 -8.63 4.16
C GLN A 134 -5.31 -9.50 5.39
N PHE A 135 -4.83 -8.93 6.50
CA PHE A 135 -4.62 -9.67 7.74
C PHE A 135 -5.93 -9.97 8.49
N ILE A 136 -6.93 -9.08 8.42
CA ILE A 136 -8.27 -9.36 8.95
C ILE A 136 -8.93 -10.52 8.20
N HIS A 137 -8.72 -10.62 6.89
CA HIS A 137 -9.30 -11.69 6.06
C HIS A 137 -8.48 -13.00 6.01
N LYS A 138 -7.26 -13.02 6.57
CA LYS A 138 -6.39 -14.22 6.66
C LYS A 138 -6.31 -14.85 8.06
N LEU A 139 -7.08 -14.33 9.02
CA LEU A 139 -7.37 -14.95 10.32
C LEU A 139 -8.56 -15.91 10.21
#